data_AF-A0A968ST92-F1
#
_entry.id   AF-A0A968ST92-F1
#
_cell.length_a   1.000
_cell.length_b   1.000
_cell.length_c   1.000
_cell.angle_alpha   90.00
_cell.angle_beta   90.00
_cell.angle_gamma   90.00
#
_symmetry.space_group_name_H-M   'P 1'
#
loop_
_entity.id
_entity.type
_entity.pdbx_description
1 polymer ?
#
loop_
_entity_poly.entity_id
_entity_poly.type
_entity_poly.pdbx_seq_one_letter_code
_entity_poly.pdbx_strand_id
1 'polypeptide(L)'
;MATSQKRINIPRQPEPLLKLAEMIARRDAELGENSPLRLLQWPDKTTIIQEALTLHRQAESLRRQMEQAYEQRDRHLSEVNEWVRQSRDILKGTYRQEIKKLGEFGFEVDSARSVNRSAEP
;
A
#
# COMPACT_ATOMS: atom_id res chain seq x y z
N MET A 1 42.68 13.05 -26.55
CA MET A 1 41.99 13.90 -25.56
C MET A 1 40.62 13.30 -25.30
N ALA A 2 40.43 12.54 -24.21
CA ALA A 2 39.13 11.95 -23.89
C ALA A 2 38.23 13.02 -23.26
N THR A 3 37.13 13.36 -23.91
CA THR A 3 36.12 14.26 -23.37
C THR A 3 35.41 13.54 -22.22
N SER A 4 35.72 13.94 -20.97
CA SER A 4 34.98 13.47 -19.80
C SER A 4 33.55 13.99 -19.88
N GLN A 5 32.65 13.16 -20.43
CA GLN A 5 31.26 13.52 -20.68
C GLN A 5 30.52 13.61 -19.34
N LYS A 6 30.36 14.84 -18.83
CA LYS A 6 29.59 15.13 -17.62
C LYS A 6 28.14 14.72 -17.86
N ARG A 7 27.60 13.83 -17.02
CA ARG A 7 26.20 13.39 -17.08
C ARG A 7 25.36 14.21 -16.11
N ILE A 8 24.22 14.71 -16.57
CA ILE A 8 23.23 15.37 -15.72
C ILE A 8 22.24 14.30 -15.28
N ASN A 9 22.11 14.10 -13.96
CA ASN A 9 21.16 13.12 -13.41
C ASN A 9 19.85 13.82 -13.07
N ILE A 10 18.74 13.37 -13.68
CA ILE A 10 17.39 13.82 -13.34
C ILE A 10 16.78 12.77 -12.40
N PRO A 11 16.35 13.16 -11.18
CA PRO A 11 15.72 12.22 -10.26
C PRO A 11 14.50 11.55 -10.88
N ARG A 12 14.35 10.24 -10.68
CA ARG A 12 13.20 9.46 -11.15
C ARG A 12 12.09 9.32 -10.11
N GLN A 13 12.42 9.54 -8.85
CA GLN A 13 11.46 9.46 -7.75
C GLN A 13 10.67 10.78 -7.66
N PRO A 14 9.36 10.73 -7.37
CA PRO A 14 8.51 11.92 -7.36
C PRO A 14 8.99 13.02 -6.41
N GLU A 15 9.37 12.67 -5.17
CA GLU A 15 9.79 13.66 -4.17
C GLU A 15 11.07 14.44 -4.58
N PRO A 16 12.21 13.81 -4.92
CA PRO A 16 13.39 14.54 -5.34
C PRO A 16 13.21 15.24 -6.69
N LEU A 17 12.33 14.73 -7.57
CA LEU A 17 11.99 15.41 -8.81
C LEU A 17 11.22 16.72 -8.54
N LEU A 18 10.21 16.68 -7.67
CA LEU A 18 9.43 17.87 -7.29
C LEU A 18 10.27 18.89 -6.54
N LYS A 19 11.18 18.45 -5.66
CA LYS A 19 12.16 19.34 -5.00
C LYS A 19 13.09 20.03 -6.01
N LEU A 20 13.60 19.27 -7.00
CA LEU A 20 14.42 19.84 -8.06
C LEU A 20 13.63 20.86 -8.90
N ALA A 21 12.38 20.56 -9.24
CA ALA A 21 11.51 21.45 -9.98
C ALA A 21 11.23 22.76 -9.22
N GLU A 22 10.99 22.68 -7.91
CA GLU A 22 10.81 23.85 -7.03
C GLU A 22 12.09 24.72 -6.98
N MET A 23 13.26 24.10 -6.86
CA MET A 23 14.55 24.81 -6.87
C MET A 23 14.80 25.54 -8.20
N ILE A 24 14.50 24.87 -9.33
CA ILE A 24 14.63 25.46 -10.67
C ILE A 24 13.67 26.64 -10.81
N ALA A 25 12.40 26.47 -10.44
CA ALA A 25 11.39 27.53 -10.54
C ALA A 25 11.75 28.74 -9.66
N ARG A 26 12.25 28.50 -8.45
CA ARG A 26 12.73 29.56 -7.56
C ARG A 26 13.92 30.31 -8.16
N ARG A 27 14.92 29.58 -8.68
CA ARG A 27 16.11 30.20 -9.25
C ARG A 27 15.78 31.00 -10.52
N ASP A 28 14.87 30.49 -11.33
CA ASP A 28 14.33 31.20 -12.50
C ASP A 28 13.64 32.50 -12.08
N ALA A 29 12.81 32.47 -11.04
CA ALA A 29 12.15 33.66 -10.50
C ALA A 29 13.16 34.69 -9.95
N GLU A 30 14.24 34.25 -9.30
CA GLU A 30 15.33 35.12 -8.83
C GLU A 30 16.10 35.79 -9.97
N LEU A 31 16.29 35.07 -11.09
CA LEU A 31 16.99 35.59 -12.27
C LEU A 31 16.09 36.49 -13.14
N GLY A 32 14.77 36.35 -13.04
CA GLY A 32 13.79 37.15 -13.75
C GLY A 32 14.05 37.14 -15.26
N GLU A 33 14.17 38.31 -15.86
CA GLU A 33 14.41 38.46 -17.30
C GLU A 33 15.76 37.91 -17.77
N ASN A 34 16.73 37.78 -16.86
CA ASN A 34 18.06 37.23 -17.16
C ASN A 34 18.08 35.70 -17.14
N SER A 35 16.96 35.04 -16.84
CA SER A 35 16.92 33.59 -16.82
C SER A 35 17.03 33.01 -18.24
N PRO A 36 18.00 32.10 -18.49
CA PRO A 36 18.10 31.41 -19.77
C PRO A 36 16.89 30.48 -20.04
N LEU A 37 16.10 30.17 -19.01
CA LEU A 37 14.91 29.32 -19.12
C LEU A 37 13.69 30.08 -19.66
N ARG A 38 13.78 31.39 -19.88
CA ARG A 38 12.71 32.20 -20.51
C ARG A 38 12.35 31.72 -21.93
N LEU A 39 13.31 31.13 -22.64
CA LEU A 39 13.07 30.50 -23.96
C LEU A 39 12.08 29.33 -23.88
N LEU A 40 11.98 28.72 -22.70
CA LEU A 40 11.08 27.64 -22.40
C LEU A 40 9.81 28.28 -21.81
N GLN A 41 8.79 28.50 -22.63
CA GLN A 41 7.49 29.01 -22.16
C GLN A 41 6.82 27.94 -21.28
N TRP A 42 7.14 27.93 -19.98
CA TRP A 42 6.45 27.07 -19.02
C TRP A 42 5.12 27.73 -18.68
N PRO A 43 3.97 27.11 -19.00
CA PRO A 43 2.72 27.53 -18.41
C PRO A 43 2.77 27.31 -16.89
N ASP A 44 2.38 28.32 -16.12
CA ASP A 44 2.20 28.34 -14.64
C ASP A 44 2.96 27.29 -13.83
N LYS A 45 4.28 27.26 -14.02
CA LYS A 45 5.19 26.26 -13.42
C LYS A 45 5.02 26.13 -11.92
N THR A 46 4.87 27.26 -11.24
CA THR A 46 4.75 27.33 -9.79
C THR A 46 3.48 26.66 -9.31
N THR A 47 2.35 26.86 -10.01
CA THR A 47 1.05 26.27 -9.64
C THR A 47 1.10 24.75 -9.76
N ILE A 48 1.55 24.21 -10.89
CA ILE A 48 1.61 22.77 -11.13
C ILE A 48 2.57 22.08 -10.14
N ILE A 49 3.73 22.69 -9.87
CA ILE A 49 4.70 22.14 -8.89
C ILE A 49 4.08 22.11 -7.49
N GLN A 50 3.38 23.18 -7.07
CA GLN A 50 2.77 23.25 -5.73
C GLN A 50 1.57 22.28 -5.59
N GLU A 51 0.75 22.12 -6.63
CA GLU A 51 -0.31 21.13 -6.67
C GLU A 51 0.25 19.70 -6.54
N ALA A 52 1.27 19.37 -7.33
CA ALA A 52 1.91 18.06 -7.27
C ALA A 52 2.57 17.78 -5.91
N LEU A 53 3.20 18.77 -5.28
CA LEU A 53 3.73 18.67 -3.92
C LEU A 53 2.63 18.44 -2.88
N THR A 54 1.51 19.14 -3.01
CA THR A 54 0.35 18.99 -2.12
C THR A 54 -0.22 17.58 -2.22
N LEU A 55 -0.46 17.09 -3.45
CA LEU A 55 -0.94 15.74 -3.70
C LEU A 55 0.03 14.68 -3.18
N HIS A 56 1.34 14.87 -3.37
CA HIS A 56 2.34 13.95 -2.84
C HIS A 56 2.31 13.87 -1.31
N ARG A 57 2.23 15.02 -0.61
CA ARG A 57 2.11 15.05 0.86
C ARG A 57 0.82 14.39 1.35
N GLN A 58 -0.29 14.60 0.63
CA GLN A 58 -1.57 13.93 0.93
C GLN A 58 -1.44 12.41 0.77
N ALA A 59 -0.83 11.94 -0.32
CA ALA A 59 -0.60 10.52 -0.55
C ALA A 59 0.25 9.88 0.56
N GLU A 60 1.35 10.53 0.97
CA GLU A 60 2.19 10.06 2.08
C GLU A 60 1.43 10.04 3.42
N SER A 61 0.58 11.03 3.68
CA SER A 61 -0.27 11.05 4.88
C SER A 61 -1.28 9.89 4.87
N LEU A 62 -1.97 9.68 3.75
CA LEU A 62 -2.94 8.59 3.59
C LEU A 62 -2.26 7.23 3.72
N ARG A 63 -1.05 7.08 3.16
CA ARG A 63 -0.25 5.87 3.32
C ARG A 63 0.05 5.57 4.79
N ARG A 64 0.46 6.58 5.57
CA ARG A 64 0.70 6.41 7.01
C ARG A 64 -0.56 6.04 7.77
N GLN A 65 -1.69 6.67 7.46
CA GLN A 65 -2.99 6.34 8.06
C GLN A 65 -3.41 4.90 7.72
N MET A 66 -3.19 4.47 6.49
CA MET A 66 -3.42 3.09 6.06
C MET A 66 -2.56 2.11 6.85
N GLU A 67 -1.25 2.36 6.98
CA GLU A 67 -0.33 1.53 7.76
C GLU A 67 -0.77 1.41 9.24
N GLN A 68 -1.17 2.53 9.86
CA GLN A 68 -1.70 2.53 11.24
C GLN A 68 -3.00 1.74 11.38
N ALA A 69 -3.92 1.87 10.42
CA ALA A 69 -5.18 1.13 10.43
C ALA A 69 -4.94 -0.39 10.31
N TYR A 70 -4.00 -0.81 9.47
CA TYR A 70 -3.60 -2.21 9.37
C TYR A 70 -2.98 -2.73 10.68
N GLU A 71 -2.10 -1.96 11.29
CA GLU A 71 -1.49 -2.34 12.56
C GLU A 71 -2.53 -2.52 13.68
N GLN A 72 -3.50 -1.59 13.78
CA GLN A 72 -4.59 -1.69 14.75
C GLN A 72 -5.48 -2.91 14.48
N ARG A 73 -5.86 -3.14 13.23
CA ARG A 73 -6.62 -4.33 12.83
C ARG A 73 -5.91 -5.61 13.25
N ASP A 74 -4.61 -5.71 12.95
CA ASP A 74 -3.85 -6.94 13.17
C ASP A 74 -3.69 -7.25 14.67
N ARG A 75 -3.57 -6.21 15.52
CA ARG A 75 -3.63 -6.39 16.98
C ARG A 75 -4.94 -7.07 17.41
N HIS A 76 -6.08 -6.59 16.92
CA HIS A 76 -7.39 -7.15 17.27
C HIS A 76 -7.66 -8.52 16.64
N LEU A 77 -7.16 -8.78 15.43
CA LEU A 77 -7.37 -10.06 14.74
C LEU A 77 -6.79 -11.25 15.51
N SER A 78 -5.69 -11.05 16.23
CA SER A 78 -5.11 -12.12 17.06
C SER A 78 -6.09 -12.64 18.11
N GLU A 79 -6.74 -11.72 18.82
CA GLU A 79 -7.72 -12.02 19.87
C GLU A 79 -9.01 -12.60 19.29
N VAL A 80 -9.51 -11.99 18.20
CA VAL A 80 -10.70 -12.49 17.49
C VAL A 80 -10.47 -13.93 16.99
N ASN A 81 -9.29 -14.24 16.45
CA ASN A 81 -8.96 -15.59 16.01
C ASN A 81 -9.00 -16.59 17.15
N GLU A 82 -8.48 -16.23 18.32
CA GLU A 82 -8.53 -17.09 19.51
C GLU A 82 -9.97 -17.28 20.00
N TRP A 83 -10.80 -16.24 20.03
CA TRP A 83 -12.22 -16.37 20.36
C TRP A 83 -12.96 -17.30 19.41
N VAL A 84 -12.71 -17.20 18.10
CA VAL A 84 -13.32 -18.07 17.09
C VAL A 84 -12.87 -19.53 17.28
N ARG A 85 -11.57 -19.77 17.57
CA ARG A 85 -11.04 -21.11 17.85
C ARG A 85 -11.66 -21.72 19.10
N GLN A 86 -11.71 -20.97 20.20
CA GLN A 86 -12.33 -21.42 21.45
C GLN A 86 -13.82 -21.74 21.23
N SER A 87 -14.54 -20.88 20.51
CA SER A 87 -15.95 -21.11 20.16
C SER A 87 -16.11 -22.41 19.37
N ARG A 88 -15.28 -22.63 18.35
CA ARG A 88 -15.25 -23.89 17.58
C ARG A 88 -15.04 -25.10 18.49
N ASP A 89 -14.07 -25.03 19.40
CA ASP A 89 -13.70 -26.16 20.24
C ASP A 89 -14.81 -26.53 21.22
N ILE A 90 -15.49 -25.53 21.79
CA ILE A 90 -16.69 -25.71 22.62
C ILE A 90 -17.81 -26.35 21.80
N LEU A 91 -18.15 -25.77 20.64
CA LEU A 91 -19.24 -26.27 19.79
C LEU A 91 -18.98 -27.69 19.30
N LYS A 92 -17.73 -28.00 18.91
CA LYS A 92 -17.31 -29.36 18.55
C LYS A 92 -17.44 -30.32 19.73
N GLY A 93 -17.13 -29.85 20.95
CA GLY A 93 -17.32 -30.60 22.19
C GLY A 93 -18.79 -30.90 22.50
N THR A 94 -19.68 -29.95 22.23
CA THR A 94 -21.13 -30.06 22.46
C THR A 94 -21.81 -30.93 21.39
N TYR A 95 -21.51 -30.70 20.11
CA TYR A 95 -22.14 -31.37 18.98
C TYR A 95 -21.26 -32.49 18.40
N ARG A 96 -20.54 -33.25 19.24
CA ARG A 96 -19.57 -34.28 18.81
C ARG A 96 -20.12 -35.27 17.78
N GLN A 97 -21.39 -35.68 17.93
CA GLN A 97 -22.06 -36.64 17.05
C GLN A 97 -22.73 -35.97 15.83
N GLU A 98 -22.86 -34.64 15.86
CA GLU A 98 -23.61 -33.85 14.88
C GLU A 98 -22.77 -32.65 14.42
N ILE A 99 -21.51 -32.88 14.03
CA ILE A 99 -20.55 -31.81 13.68
C ILE A 99 -21.08 -30.86 12.59
N LYS A 100 -21.98 -31.33 11.71
CA LYS A 100 -22.65 -30.50 10.70
C LYS A 100 -23.41 -29.31 11.29
N LYS A 101 -23.85 -29.39 12.56
CA LYS A 101 -24.51 -28.27 13.28
C LYS A 101 -23.59 -27.07 13.47
N LEU A 102 -22.26 -27.23 13.42
CA LEU A 102 -21.34 -26.08 13.45
C LEU A 102 -21.53 -25.15 12.24
N GLY A 103 -22.07 -25.65 11.13
CA GLY A 103 -22.45 -24.84 9.96
C GLY A 103 -23.54 -23.80 10.27
N GLU A 104 -24.42 -24.07 11.23
CA GLU A 104 -25.44 -23.09 11.67
C GLU A 104 -24.80 -21.87 12.36
N PHE A 105 -23.57 -22.04 12.87
CA PHE A 105 -22.76 -20.98 13.46
C PHE A 105 -21.80 -20.33 12.45
N GLY A 106 -21.92 -20.66 11.15
CA GLY A 106 -21.10 -20.11 10.08
C GLY A 106 -19.75 -20.81 9.86
N PHE A 107 -19.48 -21.95 10.51
CA PHE A 107 -18.29 -22.75 10.21
C PHE A 107 -18.50 -23.58 8.94
N GLU A 108 -17.55 -23.54 8.02
CA GLU A 108 -17.53 -24.50 6.91
C GLU A 108 -17.11 -25.88 7.46
N VAL A 109 -17.96 -26.89 7.25
CA VAL A 109 -17.74 -28.27 7.72
C VAL A 109 -17.65 -29.20 6.51
N ASP A 110 -16.43 -29.52 6.12
CA ASP A 110 -16.20 -30.53 5.09
C ASP A 110 -16.37 -31.95 5.66
N SER A 111 -17.24 -32.73 5.03
CA SER A 111 -17.28 -34.17 5.27
C SER A 111 -16.16 -34.85 4.47
N ALA A 112 -15.12 -35.32 5.16
CA ALA A 112 -14.10 -36.17 4.54
C ALA A 112 -14.78 -37.40 3.92
N ARG A 113 -14.66 -37.57 2.59
CA ARG A 113 -15.03 -38.81 1.90
C ARG A 113 -14.24 -39.96 2.54
N SER A 114 -14.92 -41.01 2.98
CA SER A 114 -14.28 -42.30 3.24
C SER A 114 -13.61 -42.77 1.95
N VAL A 115 -12.28 -42.82 1.94
CA VAL A 115 -11.56 -43.51 0.87
C VAL A 115 -11.82 -45.00 1.10
N ASN A 116 -12.86 -45.52 0.48
CA ASN A 116 -13.11 -46.96 0.43
C ASN A 116 -12.03 -47.57 -0.45
N ARG A 117 -10.95 -48.03 0.18
CA ARG A 117 -9.89 -48.80 -0.47
C ARG A 117 -10.43 -50.22 -0.66
N SER A 118 -11.37 -50.38 -1.59
CA SER A 118 -11.81 -51.69 -2.05
C SER A 118 -10.62 -52.33 -2.74
N ALA A 119 -10.10 -53.39 -2.13
CA ALA A 119 -9.17 -54.31 -2.73
C ALA A 119 -9.79 -54.90 -4.00
N GLU A 120 -9.07 -54.86 -5.11
CA GLU A 120 -9.32 -55.74 -6.26
C GLU A 120 -8.30 -56.90 -6.21
N PRO A 121 -8.75 -58.14 -6.49
CA PRO A 121 -7.90 -59.34 -6.50
C PRO A 121 -6.93 -59.41 -7.67
#